data_AF-A0A7C7C3X6-F1
#
_entry.id   AF-A0A7C7C3X6-F1
#
_cell.length_a   1.000
_cell.length_b   1.000
_cell.length_c   1.000
_cell.angle_alpha   90.00
_cell.angle_beta   90.00
_cell.angle_gamma   90.00
#
_symmetry.space_group_name_H-M   'P 1'
#
loop_
_entity.id
_entity.type
_entity.pdbx_description
1 polymer ?
#
loop_
_entity_poly.entity_id
_entity_poly.type
_entity_poly.pdbx_seq_one_letter_code
_entity_poly.pdbx_strand_id
1 'polypeptide(L)'
;MSTYDYKPGLGNVGSYQVSGVPYVNGAINATSEAKLTFPSVTSWIVVSNADGNGVLKIGFSSLGLSANGNFLELADGAVSPRLEVKVTELYLLGSNNVSVMAGLTGITRNRIDNNVTSPDGTNWSGSAGALVG
;
A
#
# COMPACT_ATOMS: atom_id res chain seq x y z
N MET A 1 -30.50 -17.75 -12.15
CA MET A 1 -30.07 -17.54 -10.74
C MET A 1 -29.06 -16.41 -10.77
N SER A 2 -29.46 -15.20 -10.39
CA SER A 2 -28.51 -14.09 -10.26
C SER A 2 -27.69 -14.31 -8.99
N THR A 3 -26.44 -14.72 -9.16
CA THR A 3 -25.49 -14.80 -8.05
C THR A 3 -25.25 -13.38 -7.54
N TYR A 4 -25.79 -13.05 -6.37
CA TYR A 4 -25.56 -11.78 -5.71
C TYR A 4 -24.17 -11.83 -5.06
N ASP A 5 -23.21 -11.10 -5.64
CA ASP A 5 -21.83 -11.03 -5.16
C ASP A 5 -21.74 -10.04 -3.99
N TYR A 6 -21.89 -10.54 -2.76
CA TYR A 6 -21.85 -9.74 -1.54
C TYR A 6 -20.41 -9.36 -1.20
N LYS A 7 -19.89 -8.33 -1.88
CA LYS A 7 -18.52 -7.87 -1.69
C LYS A 7 -18.37 -7.03 -0.42
N PRO A 8 -17.43 -7.36 0.48
CA PRO A 8 -17.17 -6.55 1.68
C PRO A 8 -16.70 -5.14 1.31
N GLY A 9 -17.20 -4.15 2.04
CA GLY A 9 -16.75 -2.75 1.96
C GLY A 9 -15.60 -2.43 2.93
N LEU A 10 -15.16 -1.17 2.95
CA LEU A 10 -14.01 -0.72 3.75
C LEU A 10 -14.16 -0.95 5.27
N GLY A 11 -15.40 -0.95 5.76
CA GLY A 11 -15.76 -1.19 7.16
C GLY A 11 -15.83 -2.67 7.56
N ASN A 12 -15.51 -3.61 6.67
CA ASN A 12 -15.58 -5.04 6.98
C ASN A 12 -14.39 -5.46 7.87
N VAL A 13 -14.58 -5.43 9.19
CA VAL A 13 -13.56 -5.80 10.19
C VAL A 13 -13.02 -7.21 9.99
N GLY A 14 -13.90 -8.16 9.62
CA GLY A 14 -13.52 -9.56 9.40
C GLY A 14 -12.42 -9.74 8.34
N SER A 15 -12.38 -8.91 7.30
CA SER A 15 -11.35 -8.94 6.26
C SER A 15 -9.94 -8.58 6.75
N TYR A 16 -9.84 -7.96 7.93
CA TYR A 16 -8.58 -7.56 8.55
C TYR A 16 -8.20 -8.42 9.76
N GLN A 17 -9.14 -9.21 10.28
CA GLN A 17 -8.90 -10.17 11.38
C GLN A 17 -8.41 -11.53 10.88
N VAL A 18 -8.66 -11.86 9.61
CA VAL A 18 -8.19 -13.09 8.97
C VAL A 18 -6.86 -12.87 8.26
N SER A 19 -6.10 -13.95 8.05
CA SER A 19 -4.89 -13.90 7.24
C SER A 19 -5.19 -13.43 5.82
N GLY A 20 -4.47 -12.42 5.36
CA GLY A 20 -4.55 -11.94 3.98
C GLY A 20 -3.96 -12.94 2.98
N VAL A 21 -4.41 -12.85 1.73
CA VAL A 21 -3.84 -13.61 0.60
C VAL A 21 -2.41 -13.11 0.35
N PRO A 22 -1.40 -14.00 0.30
CA PRO A 22 -0.02 -13.58 0.16
C PRO A 22 0.24 -12.97 -1.22
N TYR A 23 0.87 -11.81 -1.23
CA TYR A 23 1.38 -11.14 -2.43
C TYR A 23 2.84 -10.76 -2.18
N VAL A 24 3.72 -11.08 -3.13
CA VAL A 24 5.15 -10.75 -3.05
C VAL A 24 5.60 -10.18 -4.38
N ASN A 25 6.34 -9.07 -4.33
CA ASN A 25 7.05 -8.51 -5.47
C ASN A 25 8.47 -8.17 -5.03
N GLY A 26 9.48 -8.72 -5.70
CA GLY A 26 10.89 -8.58 -5.35
C GLY A 26 11.70 -7.87 -6.43
N ALA A 27 12.94 -7.50 -6.10
CA ALA A 27 13.87 -6.84 -7.01
C ALA A 27 13.31 -5.55 -7.66
N ILE A 28 12.50 -4.81 -6.91
CA ILE A 28 11.94 -3.53 -7.36
C ILE A 28 13.07 -2.50 -7.35
N ASN A 29 13.35 -1.91 -8.52
CA ASN A 29 14.27 -0.80 -8.65
C ASN A 29 13.52 0.52 -8.44
N ALA A 30 13.73 1.14 -7.28
CA ALA A 30 13.16 2.40 -6.85
C ALA A 30 14.21 3.52 -6.82
N THR A 31 15.24 3.47 -7.66
CA THR A 31 16.21 4.59 -7.80
C THR A 31 15.52 5.88 -8.27
N SER A 32 14.52 5.73 -9.13
CA SER A 32 13.44 6.71 -9.38
C SER A 32 12.17 6.28 -8.66
N GLU A 33 11.19 7.19 -8.51
CA GLU A 33 9.91 6.88 -7.87
C GLU A 33 9.26 5.66 -8.53
N ALA A 34 9.11 4.59 -7.76
CA ALA A 34 8.47 3.35 -8.18
C ALA A 34 7.10 3.24 -7.52
N LYS A 35 6.07 3.04 -8.36
CA LYS A 35 4.70 2.79 -7.91
C LYS A 35 4.39 1.30 -8.01
N LEU A 36 4.06 0.69 -6.87
CA LEU A 36 3.56 -0.67 -6.77
C LEU A 36 2.04 -0.63 -6.59
N THR A 37 1.31 -1.21 -7.53
CA THR A 37 -0.15 -1.32 -7.47
C THR A 37 -0.57 -2.71 -7.01
N PHE A 38 -1.44 -2.77 -6.00
CA PHE A 38 -1.99 -4.03 -5.49
C PHE A 38 -3.29 -4.41 -6.22
N PRO A 39 -3.55 -5.73 -6.43
CA PRO A 39 -4.80 -6.20 -7.02
C PRO A 39 -6.06 -5.91 -6.18
N SER A 40 -5.90 -5.86 -4.86
CA SER A 40 -6.95 -5.60 -3.89
C SER A 40 -6.41 -4.80 -2.70
N VAL A 41 -7.30 -4.36 -1.82
CA VAL A 41 -6.90 -3.59 -0.63
C VAL A 41 -6.04 -4.46 0.27
N THR A 42 -4.89 -3.93 0.69
CA THR A 42 -4.00 -4.61 1.64
C THR A 42 -4.58 -4.58 3.06
N SER A 43 -4.27 -5.63 3.82
CA SER A 43 -4.46 -5.72 5.28
C SER A 43 -3.19 -5.39 6.02
N TRP A 44 -2.04 -5.75 5.44
CA TRP A 44 -0.73 -5.43 5.96
C TRP A 44 0.33 -5.45 4.86
N ILE A 45 1.45 -4.77 5.10
CA ILE A 45 2.61 -4.68 4.22
C ILE A 45 3.91 -4.86 5.03
N VAL A 46 4.87 -5.56 4.46
CA VAL A 46 6.26 -5.64 4.91
C VAL A 46 7.16 -5.29 3.73
N VAL A 47 8.13 -4.42 3.96
CA VAL A 47 9.09 -3.97 2.94
C VAL A 47 10.48 -4.34 3.41
N SER A 48 11.28 -4.96 2.54
CA SER A 48 12.70 -5.21 2.78
C SER A 48 13.53 -4.42 1.79
N ASN A 49 14.50 -3.67 2.31
CA ASN A 49 15.50 -2.99 1.51
C ASN A 49 16.77 -3.84 1.49
N ALA A 50 17.02 -4.51 0.38
CA ALA A 50 18.19 -5.36 0.18
C ALA A 50 19.26 -4.68 -0.69
N ASP A 51 19.19 -3.35 -0.82
CA ASP A 51 20.27 -2.56 -1.40
C ASP A 51 21.48 -2.54 -0.45
N GLY A 52 22.66 -2.31 -1.01
CA GLY A 52 23.92 -2.30 -0.30
C GLY A 52 24.36 -0.93 0.21
N ASN A 53 23.69 0.17 -0.20
CA ASN A 53 24.10 1.54 0.14
C ASN A 53 22.95 2.59 0.18
N GLY A 54 21.74 2.29 -0.32
CA GLY A 54 20.65 3.25 -0.44
C GLY A 54 19.62 3.17 0.70
N VAL A 55 19.26 4.32 1.29
CA VAL A 55 18.11 4.43 2.19
C VAL A 55 16.83 4.47 1.37
N LEU A 56 15.93 3.54 1.64
CA LEU A 56 14.62 3.47 1.00
C LEU A 56 13.62 4.37 1.71
N LYS A 57 12.92 5.20 0.94
CA LYS A 57 11.75 5.97 1.36
C LYS A 57 10.49 5.24 0.94
N ILE A 58 9.57 5.06 1.88
CA ILE A 58 8.29 4.40 1.69
C ILE A 58 7.19 5.44 1.90
N GLY A 59 6.36 5.65 0.88
CA GLY A 59 5.23 6.57 0.91
C GLY A 59 3.94 5.93 0.41
N PHE A 60 2.82 6.56 0.74
CA PHE A 60 1.49 6.14 0.29
C PHE A 60 0.93 7.05 -0.81
N SER A 61 1.69 8.05 -1.25
CA SER A 61 1.39 8.90 -2.40
C SER A 61 2.69 9.47 -2.98
N SER A 62 2.67 9.81 -4.28
CA SER A 62 3.79 10.47 -4.96
C SER A 62 4.19 11.80 -4.30
N LEU A 63 3.20 12.62 -3.93
CA LEU A 63 3.42 13.90 -3.25
C LEU A 63 4.01 13.72 -1.84
N GLY A 64 3.65 12.63 -1.15
CA GLY A 64 4.20 12.31 0.16
C GLY A 64 5.72 12.06 0.11
N LEU A 65 6.21 11.46 -0.98
CA LEU A 65 7.63 11.18 -1.19
C LEU A 65 8.46 12.36 -1.66
N SER A 66 7.91 13.18 -2.56
CA SER A 66 8.67 14.21 -3.27
C SER A 66 8.57 15.61 -2.65
N ALA A 67 7.42 15.97 -2.06
CA ALA A 67 7.12 17.36 -1.71
C ALA A 67 7.00 17.62 -0.20
N ASN A 68 6.40 16.69 0.56
CA ASN A 68 5.97 16.97 1.93
C ASN A 68 6.78 16.27 3.03
N GLY A 69 7.73 15.39 2.68
CA GLY A 69 8.49 14.64 3.68
C GLY A 69 7.67 13.59 4.44
N ASN A 70 6.51 13.19 3.90
CA ASN A 70 5.57 12.25 4.53
C ASN A 70 5.90 10.81 4.12
N PHE A 71 7.11 10.37 4.46
CA PHE A 71 7.61 9.03 4.16
C PHE A 71 8.25 8.38 5.38
N LEU A 72 8.31 7.05 5.37
CA LEU A 72 9.11 6.27 6.29
C LEU A 72 10.46 5.95 5.64
N GLU A 73 11.54 6.06 6.40
CA GLU A 73 12.86 5.65 5.94
C GLU A 73 13.17 4.24 6.42
N LEU A 74 13.76 3.44 5.53
CA LEU A 74 14.23 2.10 5.80
C LEU A 74 15.69 2.02 5.36
N ALA A 75 16.58 1.78 6.33
CA ALA A 75 18.02 1.65 6.09
C ALA A 75 18.34 0.50 5.11
N ASP A 76 19.56 0.49 4.59
CA ASP A 76 20.07 -0.65 3.83
C ASP A 76 20.07 -1.92 4.69
N GLY A 77 19.90 -3.07 4.04
CA GLY A 77 19.78 -4.38 4.70
C GLY A 77 18.63 -4.53 5.69
N ALA A 78 17.76 -3.53 5.86
CA ALA A 78 16.71 -3.53 6.87
C ALA A 78 15.38 -4.04 6.33
N VAL A 79 14.55 -4.56 7.25
CA VAL A 79 13.17 -4.98 7.00
C VAL A 79 12.25 -4.13 7.85
N SER A 80 11.18 -3.61 7.24
CA SER A 80 10.18 -2.82 7.95
C SER A 80 9.42 -3.69 8.94
N PRO A 81 8.89 -3.11 10.03
CA PRO A 81 7.83 -3.78 10.78
C PRO A 81 6.63 -4.07 9.87
N ARG A 82 5.75 -4.95 10.33
CA ARG A 82 4.46 -5.19 9.66
C ARG A 82 3.61 -3.94 9.79
N LEU A 83 3.37 -3.27 8.66
CA LEU A 83 2.53 -2.09 8.57
C LEU A 83 1.09 -2.52 8.32
N GLU A 84 0.21 -2.32 9.30
CA GLU A 84 -1.22 -2.64 9.19
C GLU A 84 -1.98 -1.46 8.58
N VAL A 85 -1.96 -1.38 7.26
CA VAL A 85 -2.51 -0.26 6.50
C VAL A 85 -3.42 -0.73 5.38
N LYS A 86 -4.47 0.05 5.11
CA LYS A 86 -5.45 -0.19 4.05
C LYS A 86 -5.07 0.61 2.80
N VAL A 87 -4.23 0.04 1.95
CA VAL A 87 -3.75 0.72 0.73
C VAL A 87 -3.91 -0.13 -0.52
N THR A 88 -4.10 0.54 -1.66
CA THR A 88 -4.20 -0.02 -3.01
C THR A 88 -2.94 0.21 -3.83
N GLU A 89 -2.11 1.18 -3.43
CA GLU A 89 -0.82 1.49 -4.03
C GLU A 89 0.25 1.71 -2.95
N LEU A 90 1.52 1.49 -3.28
CA LEU A 90 2.67 1.82 -2.45
C LEU A 90 3.70 2.53 -3.32
N TYR A 91 4.30 3.57 -2.79
CA TYR A 91 5.29 4.35 -3.50
C TYR A 91 6.65 4.21 -2.81
N LEU A 92 7.70 4.02 -3.60
CA LEU A 92 9.04 3.70 -3.14
C LEU A 92 10.06 4.59 -3.85
N LEU A 93 11.10 5.03 -3.13
CA LEU A 93 12.18 5.85 -3.70
C LEU A 93 13.49 5.66 -2.94
N GLY A 94 14.63 5.65 -3.63
CA GLY A 94 15.97 5.74 -3.03
C GLY A 94 16.75 4.44 -2.92
N SER A 95 16.23 3.30 -3.42
CA SER A 95 16.91 2.00 -3.38
C SER A 95 16.71 1.23 -4.70
N ASN A 96 17.70 0.46 -5.13
CA ASN A 96 17.66 -0.32 -6.37
C ASN A 96 17.16 -1.76 -6.20
N ASN A 97 17.01 -2.23 -4.96
CA ASN A 97 16.70 -3.62 -4.64
C ASN A 97 15.76 -3.71 -3.45
N VAL A 98 14.47 -3.55 -3.74
CA VAL A 98 13.40 -3.61 -2.74
C VAL A 98 12.55 -4.85 -2.97
N SER A 99 12.16 -5.53 -1.89
CA SER A 99 11.10 -6.54 -1.93
C SER A 99 9.95 -6.13 -1.03
N VAL A 100 8.74 -6.34 -1.50
CA VAL A 100 7.50 -6.02 -0.81
C VAL A 100 6.67 -7.29 -0.69
N MET A 101 6.26 -7.60 0.53
CA MET A 101 5.27 -8.62 0.84
C MET A 101 4.03 -7.93 1.40
N ALA A 102 2.85 -8.35 0.96
CA ALA A 102 1.59 -7.83 1.45
C ALA A 102 0.58 -8.95 1.66
N GLY A 103 -0.32 -8.74 2.62
CA GLY A 103 -1.52 -9.56 2.80
C GLY A 103 -2.71 -8.87 2.14
N LEU A 104 -3.21 -9.42 1.04
CA LEU A 104 -4.35 -8.89 0.31
C LEU A 104 -5.68 -9.31 0.95
N THR A 105 -6.65 -8.40 0.97
CA THR A 105 -8.03 -8.70 1.40
C THR A 105 -8.92 -9.05 0.20
N GLY A 106 -10.14 -9.52 0.47
CA GLY A 106 -11.19 -9.69 -0.55
C GLY A 106 -11.85 -8.38 -1.02
N ILE A 107 -11.43 -7.22 -0.49
CA ILE A 107 -12.01 -5.92 -0.82
C ILE A 107 -11.37 -5.42 -2.12
N THR A 108 -12.18 -5.22 -3.16
CA THR A 108 -11.70 -4.75 -4.46
C THR A 108 -11.24 -3.30 -4.39
N ARG A 109 -10.24 -2.96 -5.21
CA ARG A 109 -9.65 -1.62 -5.30
C ARG A 109 -10.70 -0.50 -5.47
N ASN A 110 -11.72 -0.72 -6.30
CA ASN A 110 -12.81 0.25 -6.55
C ASN A 110 -13.63 0.63 -5.30
N ARG A 111 -13.49 -0.10 -4.18
CA ARG A 111 -14.11 0.28 -2.90
C ARG A 111 -13.33 1.39 -2.17
N ILE A 112 -12.07 1.60 -2.51
CA ILE A 112 -11.24 2.72 -2.00
C ILE A 112 -11.09 3.79 -3.08
N ASP A 113 -10.81 3.38 -4.31
CA ASP A 113 -10.57 4.25 -5.45
C ASP A 113 -11.91 4.71 -6.06
N ASN A 114 -12.71 5.43 -5.27
CA ASN A 114 -13.92 6.10 -5.74
C ASN A 114 -13.93 7.54 -5.22
N ASN A 115 -14.66 8.41 -5.93
CA ASN A 115 -14.69 9.85 -5.67
C ASN A 115 -15.20 10.24 -4.26
N VAL A 116 -15.77 9.30 -3.49
CA VAL A 116 -16.26 9.53 -2.13
C VAL A 116 -15.18 9.23 -1.09
N THR A 117 -14.39 8.17 -1.28
CA THR A 117 -13.33 7.74 -0.33
C THR A 117 -11.92 8.16 -0.74
N SER A 118 -11.70 8.43 -2.02
CA SER A 118 -10.44 8.91 -2.59
C SER A 118 -10.74 9.80 -3.81
N PRO A 119 -10.89 11.12 -3.62
CA PRO A 119 -11.20 12.06 -4.70
C PRO A 119 -10.20 12.01 -5.87
N ASP A 120 -8.96 11.60 -5.60
CA ASP A 120 -7.89 11.48 -6.59
C ASP A 120 -7.81 10.08 -7.23
N GLY A 121 -8.69 9.14 -6.87
CA GLY A 121 -8.68 7.78 -7.41
C GLY A 121 -7.44 6.96 -7.05
N THR A 122 -6.77 7.31 -5.95
CA THR A 122 -5.57 6.64 -5.43
C THR A 122 -5.85 6.07 -4.03
N ASN A 123 -4.81 5.70 -3.28
CA ASN A 123 -4.92 5.34 -1.86
C ASN A 123 -5.86 6.25 -1.08
N TRP A 124 -6.43 5.73 0.01
CA TRP A 124 -7.17 6.54 0.96
C TRP A 124 -6.27 7.68 1.46
N SER A 125 -6.57 8.91 1.02
CA SER A 125 -5.78 10.09 1.38
C SER A 125 -6.08 10.47 2.82
N GLY A 126 -5.23 9.98 3.74
CA GLY A 126 -5.30 10.35 5.16
C GLY A 126 -5.16 11.86 5.42
N SER A 127 -4.62 12.61 4.45
CA SER A 127 -4.49 14.08 4.50
C SER A 127 -5.67 14.84 3.92
N ALA A 128 -6.60 14.20 3.20
CA ALA A 128 -7.74 14.88 2.55
C ALA A 128 -9.01 14.94 3.42
N GLY A 129 -8.97 14.49 4.69
CA GLY A 129 -10.16 14.46 5.54
C GLY A 129 -11.17 13.45 5.00
N ALA A 130 -10.97 12.19 5.37
CA ALA A 130 -11.87 11.12 5.02
C ALA A 130 -13.29 11.36 5.58
N LEU A 131 -14.23 11.83 4.75
CA LEU A 131 -15.66 11.77 5.02
C LEU A 131 -16.13 10.31 4.84
N VAL A 132 -15.79 9.45 5.80
CA VAL A 132 -16.36 8.11 5.90
C VAL A 132 -17.38 8.13 7.04
N GLY A 133 -18.62 8.45 6.66
CA GLY A 133 -19.84 8.15 7.40
C GLY A 133 -20.60 7.04 6.69
#